data_AF-A0A820H967-F1
#
_entry.id   AF-A0A820H967-F1
#
_cell.length_a   1.000
_cell.length_b   1.000
_cell.length_c   1.000
_cell.angle_alpha   90.00
_cell.angle_beta   90.00
_cell.angle_gamma   90.00
#
_symmetry.space_group_name_H-M   'P 1'
#
loop_
_entity.id
_entity.type
_entity.pdbx_description
1 polymer ?
#
loop_
_entity_poly.entity_id
_entity_poly.type
_entity_poly.pdbx_seq_one_letter_code
_entity_poly.pdbx_strand_id
1 'polypeptide(L)' 'MFPAMMDICSQLILRWERFAGEEIDFLHNLCDEIVQERRKYPNDVNDLLNQMINGKEPGTGQQLSDENIRYQMLTF' A
#
# COMPACT_ATOMS: atom_id res chain seq x y z
N MET A 1 -41.75 8.29 15.53
CA MET A 1 -40.58 7.68 14.87
C MET A 1 -39.35 8.44 15.35
N PHE A 2 -38.47 7.82 16.13
CA PHE A 2 -37.38 8.52 16.83
C PHE A 2 -36.26 8.91 15.86
N PRO A 3 -35.97 10.21 15.66
CA PRO A 3 -34.94 10.69 14.72
C PRO A 3 -33.49 10.47 15.19
N ALA A 4 -33.29 10.00 16.43
CA ALA A 4 -31.97 9.79 17.02
C ALA A 4 -31.29 8.48 16.58
N MET A 5 -31.99 7.65 15.82
CA MET A 5 -31.43 6.47 15.15
C MET A 5 -30.84 6.92 13.80
N MET A 6 -29.71 7.61 13.82
CA MET A 6 -28.71 7.26 12.81
C MET A 6 -28.51 5.76 13.00
N ASP A 7 -29.03 4.96 12.06
CA ASP A 7 -28.99 3.50 12.10
C ASP A 7 -27.60 3.06 12.54
N ILE A 8 -27.51 2.10 13.45
CA ILE A 8 -26.24 1.55 13.92
C ILE A 8 -25.38 1.18 12.70
N CYS A 9 -26.02 0.67 11.62
CA CYS A 9 -25.35 0.40 10.36
C CYS A 9 -24.73 1.67 9.75
N SER A 10 -25.45 2.80 9.69
CA SER A 10 -24.90 4.07 9.19
C SER A 10 -23.73 4.56 10.05
N GLN A 11 -23.79 4.41 11.38
CA GLN A 11 -22.69 4.80 12.26
C GLN A 11 -21.46 3.90 12.08
N LEU A 12 -21.68 2.58 11.93
CA LEU A 12 -20.60 1.62 11.68
C LEU A 12 -19.96 1.83 10.30
N ILE A 13 -20.76 2.11 9.26
CA ILE A 13 -20.25 2.41 7.92
C ILE A 13 -19.43 3.70 7.93
N LEU A 14 -19.95 4.79 8.50
CA LEU A 14 -19.20 6.05 8.60
C LEU A 14 -17.91 5.92 9.42
N ARG A 15 -17.95 5.10 10.48
CA ARG A 15 -16.75 4.79 11.27
C ARG A 15 -15.77 3.96 10.44
N TRP A 16 -16.24 2.92 9.75
CA TRP A 16 -15.43 2.07 8.90
C TRP A 16 -14.77 2.87 7.77
N GLU A 17 -15.50 3.74 7.08
CA GLU A 17 -14.95 4.59 6.01
C GLU A 17 -13.82 5.48 6.51
N ARG A 18 -13.96 6.08 7.70
CA ARG A 18 -12.91 6.92 8.30
C ARG A 18 -11.69 6.10 8.72
N PHE A 19 -11.91 4.99 9.44
CA PHE A 19 -10.82 4.14 9.92
C PHE A 19 -10.09 3.46 8.76
N ALA A 20 -10.81 2.96 7.75
CA ALA A 20 -10.21 2.30 6.60
C ALA A 20 -9.31 3.27 5.81
N GLY A 21 -9.73 4.52 5.62
CA GLY A 21 -8.91 5.52 4.93
C GLY A 21 -7.60 5.82 5.66
N GLU A 22 -7.66 6.12 6.96
CA GLU A 22 -6.47 6.47 7.76
C GLU A 22 -5.45 5.32 7.82
N GLU A 23 -5.91 4.08 7.97
CA GLU A 23 -5.04 2.90 8.01
C GLU A 23 -4.43 2.59 6.63
N ILE A 24 -5.20 2.75 5.54
CA ILE A 24 -4.70 2.54 4.18
C ILE A 24 -3.64 3.57 3.83
N ASP A 25 -3.87 4.85 4.15
CA ASP A 25 -2.89 5.90 3.90
C ASP A 25 -1.60 5.68 4.69
N PHE A 26 -1.73 5.25 5.96
CA PHE A 26 -0.57 4.88 6.77
C PHE A 26 0.23 3.74 6.13
N LEU A 27 -0.42 2.66 5.70
CA LEU A 27 0.21 1.52 5.05
C LEU A 27 0.88 1.91 3.73
N HIS A 28 0.22 2.74 2.91
CA HIS A 28 0.78 3.27 1.68
C HIS A 28 2.05 4.08 1.93
N ASN A 29 2.01 5.01 2.89
CA ASN A 29 3.15 5.85 3.24
C ASN A 29 4.32 5.00 3.75
N LEU A 30 4.04 4.01 4.60
CA LEU A 30 5.07 3.10 5.11
C LEU A 30 5.74 2.30 3.99
N CYS A 31 4.96 1.75 3.05
CA CYS A 31 5.52 1.05 1.89
C CYS A 31 6.37 1.98 1.03
N ASP A 32 5.91 3.20 0.77
CA ASP A 32 6.64 4.19 -0.02
C ASP A 32 7.97 4.56 0.66
N GLU A 33 7.98 4.78 1.97
CA GLU A 33 9.21 5.04 2.75
C GLU A 33 10.21 3.89 2.68
N ILE A 34 9.75 2.64 2.80
CA ILE A 34 10.61 1.44 2.68
C ILE A 34 11.25 1.36 1.29
N VAL A 35 10.48 1.59 0.23
CA VAL A 35 10.98 1.59 -1.16
C VAL A 35 12.02 2.70 -1.34
N GLN A 36 11.72 3.91 -0.86
CA GLN A 36 12.63 5.06 -0.96
C GLN A 36 13.95 4.81 -0.22
N GLU A 37 13.89 4.33 1.02
CA GLU A 37 15.08 4.01 1.81
C GLU A 37 15.92 2.91 1.15
N ARG A 38 15.28 1.87 0.59
CA ARG A 38 16.01 0.84 -0.17
C ARG A 38 16.70 1.40 -1.42
N ARG A 39 16.05 2.30 -2.16
CA ARG A 39 16.66 2.95 -3.33
C ARG A 39 17.81 3.87 -2.94
N LYS A 40 17.69 4.55 -1.79
CA LYS A 40 18.72 5.46 -1.24
C LYS A 40 19.93 4.69 -0.69
N TYR A 41 19.69 3.53 -0.10
CA TYR A 41 20.72 2.64 0.45
C TYR A 41 20.60 1.23 -0.15
N PRO A 42 21.00 1.06 -1.43
CA PRO A 42 20.93 -0.25 -2.09
C PRO A 42 21.77 -1.28 -1.36
N ASN A 43 21.27 -2.51 -1.35
CA ASN A 43 21.99 -3.67 -0.85
C ASN A 43 21.73 -4.86 -1.78
N ASP A 44 22.57 -5.88 -1.68
CA ASP A 44 22.55 -7.06 -2.57
C ASP A 44 21.82 -8.25 -1.93
N VAL A 45 20.88 -7.97 -1.01
CA VAL A 45 20.08 -9.02 -0.36
C VAL A 45 19.15 -9.65 -1.39
N ASN A 46 19.07 -10.98 -1.42
CA ASN A 46 18.13 -11.68 -2.29
C ASN A 46 16.72 -11.71 -1.65
N ASP A 47 16.01 -10.58 -1.66
CA ASP A 47 14.64 -10.44 -1.17
C ASP A 47 13.66 -10.01 -2.27
N LEU A 48 12.37 -10.14 -1.97
CA LEU A 48 11.30 -9.78 -2.91
C LEU A 48 11.33 -8.29 -3.27
N LEU A 49 11.70 -7.41 -2.35
CA LEU A 49 11.76 -5.97 -2.62
C LEU A 49 12.84 -5.64 -3.65
N ASN A 50 14.03 -6.25 -3.56
CA ASN A 50 15.08 -6.12 -4.55
C ASN A 50 14.68 -6.71 -5.89
N GLN A 51 13.92 -7.82 -5.90
CA GLN A 51 13.36 -8.36 -7.14
C GLN A 51 12.34 -7.41 -7.77
N MET A 52 11.47 -6.79 -6.98
CA MET A 52 10.47 -5.83 -7.47
C MET A 52 11.09 -4.52 -7.98
N ILE A 53 12.12 -4.01 -7.30
CA ILE A 53 12.81 -2.76 -7.67
C ILE A 53 13.68 -2.95 -8.92
N ASN A 54 14.40 -4.07 -9.02
CA ASN A 54 15.42 -4.26 -10.07
C ASN A 54 14.93 -5.11 -11.23
N GLY A 55 13.91 -5.95 -11.00
CA GLY A 55 13.35 -6.87 -11.98
C GLY A 55 12.84 -6.15 -13.22
N LYS A 56 13.17 -6.71 -14.39
CA LYS A 56 12.70 -6.23 -15.69
C LYS A 56 11.89 -7.32 -16.36
N GLU A 57 10.76 -6.95 -16.94
CA GLU A 57 9.95 -7.86 -17.73
C GLU A 57 10.76 -8.30 -18.98
N PRO A 58 10.90 -9.62 -19.26
CA PRO A 58 11.79 -10.10 -20.32
C PRO A 58 11.46 -9.63 -21.75
N GLY A 59 10.20 -9.38 -22.07
CA GLY A 59 9.76 -8.97 -23.40
C GLY A 59 9.94 -7.48 -23.67
N THR A 60 9.49 -6.64 -22.75
CA THR A 60 9.44 -5.17 -22.87
C THR A 60 10.62 -4.48 -22.19
N GLY A 61 11.31 -5.15 -21.27
CA GLY A 61 12.36 -4.57 -20.43
C GLY A 61 11.85 -3.60 -19.36
N GLN A 62 10.53 -3.45 -19.20
CA GLN A 62 9.94 -2.51 -18.26
C GLN A 62 10.10 -2.99 -16.81
N GLN A 63 10.23 -2.02 -15.90
CA GLN A 63 10.23 -2.24 -14.46
C GLN A 63 8.86 -1.91 -13.87
N LEU A 64 8.58 -2.42 -12.68
CA LEU A 64 7.39 -2.04 -11.94
C LEU A 64 7.46 -0.54 -11.59
N SER A 65 6.31 0.14 -11.65
CA SER A 65 6.17 1.49 -11.08
C SER A 65 6.18 1.41 -9.55
N ASP A 66 6.60 2.48 -8.89
CA ASP A 66 6.60 2.53 -7.42
C ASP A 66 5.18 2.30 -6.86
N GLU A 67 4.15 2.82 -7.53
CA GLU A 67 2.75 2.53 -7.17
C GLU A 67 2.42 1.03 -7.22
N ASN A 68 2.87 0.33 -8.26
CA ASN A 68 2.62 -1.11 -8.38
C ASN A 68 3.44 -1.89 -7.34
N ILE A 69 4.68 -1.48 -7.05
CA ILE A 69 5.48 -2.08 -5.97
C ILE A 69 4.76 -1.95 -4.64
N ARG A 70 4.20 -0.78 -4.32
CA ARG A 70 3.40 -0.55 -3.10
C ARG A 70 2.19 -1.50 -3.03
N TYR A 71 1.42 -1.63 -4.10
CA TYR A 71 0.27 -2.56 -4.10
C TYR A 71 0.71 -4.02 -3.92
N GLN A 72 1.84 -4.42 -4.51
CA GLN A 72 2.37 -5.77 -4.34
C GLN A 72 2.88 -6.01 -2.90
N MET A 73 3.54 -5.02 -2.28
CA MET A 73 3.96 -5.10 -0.88
C MET A 73 2.80 -5.26 0.10
N LEU A 74 1.62 -4.71 -0.22
CA LEU A 74 0.42 -4.89 0.60
C LEU A 74 -0.32 -6.20 0.35
N THR A 75 -0.03 -6.88 -0.76
CA THR A 75 -0.70 -8.11 -1.17
C THR A 75 -0.04 -9.36 -0.58
N PHE A 76 1.28 -9.35 -0.36
CA PHE A 76 2.09 -10.49 0.09
C PHE A 76 2.65 -10.28 1.50
#